data_AF-A0AAV5JJP7-F1
#
_entry.id   AF-A0AAV5JJP7-F1
#
_cell.length_a   1.000
_cell.length_b   1.000
_cell.length_c   1.000
_cell.angle_alpha   90.00
_cell.angle_beta   90.00
_cell.angle_gamma   90.00
#
_symmetry.space_group_name_H-M   'P 1'
#
loop_
_entity.id
_entity.type
_entity.pdbx_description
1 polymer ?
#
loop_
_entity_poly.entity_id
_entity_poly.type
_entity_poly.pdbx_seq_one_letter_code
_entity_poly.pdbx_strand_id
1 'polypeptide(L)'
;MIRSRLSSLLSTSSFLLNTKPIPNPSPLFQFRSFTYFHSPGSINNNGPLWLQGIRAYSLLSLNDLRDNVPRKQKTRKGRGIGSSMGKTAGRGNKGQRARKGVRLGFEGGQTPMRRRSPKRGFKNPFSLTFQANIRE
;
A
#
# COMPACT_ATOMS: atom_id res chain seq x y z
N MET A 1 10.14 56.20 -30.47
CA MET A 1 8.79 56.78 -30.41
C MET A 1 7.78 55.65 -30.63
N ILE A 2 7.20 55.10 -29.56
CA ILE A 2 5.79 55.24 -29.09
C ILE A 2 5.11 53.86 -29.33
N ARG A 3 5.08 52.94 -28.37
CA ARG A 3 4.10 52.75 -27.28
C ARG A 3 2.64 52.66 -27.75
N SER A 4 2.04 51.48 -27.57
CA SER A 4 0.75 51.36 -26.87
C SER A 4 0.56 49.93 -26.33
N ARG A 5 0.67 49.81 -25.01
CA ARG A 5 0.05 48.75 -24.19
C ARG A 5 -1.46 48.99 -24.10
N LEU A 6 -2.16 47.95 -23.62
CA LEU A 6 -3.44 47.88 -22.86
C LEU A 6 -4.38 46.86 -23.52
N SER A 7 -5.16 46.00 -22.86
CA SER A 7 -5.26 45.41 -21.51
C SER A 7 -6.60 44.66 -21.49
N SER A 8 -6.64 43.42 -21.00
CA SER A 8 -7.81 42.76 -20.35
C SER A 8 -7.40 41.31 -20.12
N LEU A 9 -7.20 40.77 -18.91
CA LEU A 9 -7.97 40.81 -17.67
C LEU A 9 -9.45 40.47 -17.86
N LEU A 10 -9.74 39.20 -18.17
CA LEU A 10 -10.89 38.54 -17.55
C LEU A 10 -10.48 37.16 -17.03
N SER A 11 -10.53 37.08 -15.70
CA SER A 11 -10.48 35.89 -14.86
C SER A 11 -11.90 35.34 -14.74
N THR A 12 -12.10 34.07 -15.08
CA THR A 12 -13.31 33.34 -14.71
C THR A 12 -12.90 32.03 -14.04
N SER A 13 -12.64 32.12 -12.73
CA SER A 13 -12.58 31.01 -11.81
C SER A 13 -13.99 30.48 -11.55
N SER A 14 -14.38 29.38 -12.20
CA SER A 14 -15.53 28.59 -11.78
C SER A 14 -15.14 27.73 -10.57
N PHE A 15 -15.28 28.31 -9.39
CA PHE A 15 -15.28 27.59 -8.12
C PHE A 15 -16.51 26.67 -8.07
N LEU A 16 -16.32 25.40 -8.45
CA LEU A 16 -17.26 24.35 -8.09
C LEU A 16 -17.02 24.00 -6.62
N LEU A 17 -18.00 24.33 -5.78
CA LEU A 17 -18.10 23.91 -4.39
C LEU A 17 -18.06 22.38 -4.33
N ASN A 18 -16.98 21.85 -3.78
CA ASN A 18 -16.82 20.45 -3.45
C ASN A 18 -17.61 20.16 -2.17
N THR A 19 -18.91 19.89 -2.31
CA THR A 19 -19.71 19.36 -1.20
C THR A 19 -19.44 17.85 -1.09
N LYS A 20 -18.73 17.45 -0.03
CA LYS A 20 -18.59 16.03 0.32
C LYS A 20 -19.98 15.46 0.61
N PRO A 21 -20.41 14.32 0.02
CA PRO A 21 -21.59 13.65 0.49
C PRO A 21 -21.33 13.09 1.88
N ILE A 22 -22.24 13.42 2.80
CA ILE A 22 -22.29 12.93 4.19
C ILE A 22 -22.48 11.40 4.15
N PRO A 23 -21.72 10.60 4.91
CA PRO A 23 -21.99 9.17 5.03
C PRO A 23 -23.26 8.96 5.87
N ASN A 24 -24.25 8.27 5.28
CA ASN A 24 -25.44 7.81 6.01
C ASN A 24 -25.04 6.93 7.20
N PRO A 25 -25.61 7.13 8.40
CA PRO A 25 -25.36 6.27 9.54
C PRO A 25 -25.98 4.89 9.33
N SER A 26 -25.18 3.86 9.60
CA SER A 26 -25.59 2.44 9.66
C SER A 26 -26.80 2.21 10.58
N PRO A 27 -27.79 1.37 10.19
CA PRO A 27 -28.85 1.01 11.12
C PRO A 27 -28.32 0.04 12.19
N LEU A 28 -28.33 0.55 13.42
CA LEU A 28 -28.71 -0.08 14.69
C LEU A 28 -28.49 -1.60 14.84
N PHE A 29 -27.59 -1.92 15.77
CA PHE A 29 -27.56 -3.14 16.55
C PHE A 29 -28.98 -3.60 16.93
N GLN A 30 -29.38 -4.78 16.47
CA GLN A 30 -30.49 -5.50 17.06
C GLN A 30 -29.92 -6.57 17.99
N PHE A 31 -29.98 -6.29 19.29
CA PHE A 31 -29.87 -7.30 20.34
C PHE A 31 -30.88 -8.41 20.06
N ARG A 32 -30.39 -9.64 19.86
CA ARG A 32 -31.20 -10.83 20.13
C ARG A 32 -30.61 -11.55 21.33
N SER A 33 -31.50 -11.70 22.28
CA SER A 33 -31.37 -12.21 23.63
C SER A 33 -30.55 -13.50 23.71
N PHE A 34 -29.63 -13.51 24.66
CA PHE A 34 -29.09 -14.72 25.26
C PHE A 34 -30.26 -15.61 25.72
N THR A 35 -30.33 -16.82 25.18
CA THR A 35 -30.93 -17.96 25.88
C THR A 35 -29.87 -19.03 26.00
N TYR A 36 -29.32 -19.14 27.21
CA TYR A 36 -28.57 -20.31 27.64
C TYR A 36 -29.51 -21.51 27.61
N PHE A 37 -29.24 -22.47 26.73
CA PHE A 37 -29.69 -23.84 26.91
C PHE A 37 -28.45 -24.70 27.08
N HIS A 38 -28.12 -25.01 28.33
CA HIS A 38 -27.21 -26.09 28.66
C HIS A 38 -27.95 -27.40 28.42
N SER A 39 -27.39 -28.28 27.61
CA SER A 39 -27.75 -29.70 27.59
C SER A 39 -26.46 -30.50 27.46
N PRO A 40 -26.09 -31.36 28.43
CA PRO A 40 -24.88 -32.16 28.36
C PRO A 40 -25.16 -33.37 27.46
N GLY A 41 -24.66 -33.31 26.22
CA GLY A 41 -24.82 -34.37 25.23
C GLY A 41 -23.50 -35.06 24.93
N SER A 42 -23.44 -36.35 25.27
CA SER A 42 -22.38 -37.34 25.00
C SER A 42 -21.62 -37.16 23.67
N ILE A 43 -20.28 -37.11 23.75
CA ILE A 43 -19.39 -37.11 22.59
C ILE A 43 -19.34 -38.54 22.01
N ASN A 44 -20.22 -38.81 21.05
CA ASN A 44 -20.15 -40.01 20.21
C ASN A 44 -19.35 -39.67 18.94
N ASN A 45 -18.15 -40.24 18.82
CA ASN A 45 -17.15 -39.97 17.79
C ASN A 45 -17.46 -40.57 16.40
N ASN A 46 -18.71 -40.54 15.92
CA ASN A 46 -19.07 -41.16 14.63
C ASN A 46 -20.01 -40.26 13.81
N GLY A 47 -19.47 -39.32 13.02
CA GLY A 47 -20.23 -38.56 12.01
C GLY A 47 -19.56 -37.25 11.57
N PRO A 48 -19.69 -36.83 10.29
CA PRO A 48 -18.77 -35.91 9.63
C PRO A 48 -18.97 -34.47 10.09
N LEU A 49 -18.07 -34.05 10.96
CA LEU A 49 -18.01 -32.74 11.56
C LEU A 49 -17.33 -31.76 10.59
N TRP A 50 -18.10 -31.01 9.82
CA TRP A 50 -17.63 -29.83 9.09
C TRP A 50 -17.32 -28.64 10.04
N LEU A 51 -17.00 -28.90 11.32
CA LEU A 51 -16.35 -27.92 12.17
C LEU A 51 -14.88 -27.82 11.80
N GLN A 52 -14.43 -26.58 11.67
CA GLN A 52 -13.07 -26.15 11.42
C GLN A 52 -12.07 -26.95 12.26
N GLY A 53 -11.40 -27.90 11.61
CA GLY A 53 -10.32 -28.66 12.22
C GLY A 53 -9.19 -27.73 12.61
N ILE A 54 -8.95 -27.61 13.91
CA ILE A 54 -7.65 -27.19 14.44
C ILE A 54 -6.66 -28.24 13.92
N ARG A 55 -5.97 -27.96 12.82
CA ARG A 55 -4.89 -28.84 12.35
C ARG A 55 -3.80 -28.80 13.42
N ALA A 56 -3.71 -29.84 14.23
CA ALA A 56 -2.56 -30.06 15.08
C ALA A 56 -1.34 -30.26 14.16
N TYR A 57 -0.39 -29.32 14.20
CA TYR A 57 0.88 -29.44 13.51
C TYR A 57 1.82 -30.27 14.37
N SER A 58 2.43 -31.30 13.80
CA SER A 58 3.38 -32.15 14.52
C SER A 58 4.76 -31.46 14.58
N LEU A 59 5.36 -31.38 15.78
CA LEU A 59 6.59 -30.59 16.01
C LEU A 59 7.84 -31.17 15.32
N LEU A 60 7.80 -32.44 14.91
CA LEU A 60 8.94 -33.17 14.34
C LEU A 60 8.76 -33.54 12.86
N SER A 61 7.56 -33.36 12.30
CA SER A 61 7.28 -33.73 10.90
C SER A 61 7.78 -32.67 9.93
N LEU A 62 8.46 -33.11 8.89
CA LEU A 62 9.03 -32.23 7.86
C LEU A 62 7.97 -31.44 7.07
N ASN A 63 6.74 -31.97 6.95
CA ASN A 63 5.66 -31.36 6.18
C ASN A 63 4.95 -30.22 6.92
N ASP A 64 5.06 -30.16 8.24
CA ASP A 64 4.33 -29.21 9.08
C ASP A 64 5.14 -27.96 9.45
N LEU A 65 6.41 -27.86 9.01
CA LEU A 65 7.24 -26.67 9.29
C LEU A 65 6.72 -25.43 8.56
N ARG A 66 6.62 -24.33 9.32
CA ARG A 66 6.19 -23.01 8.84
C ARG A 66 6.96 -21.92 9.57
N ASP A 67 7.11 -20.76 8.93
CA ASP A 67 7.68 -19.57 9.57
C ASP A 67 6.73 -19.03 10.66
N ASN A 68 7.26 -18.42 11.73
CA ASN A 68 6.45 -17.79 12.81
C ASN A 68 5.54 -16.68 12.25
N VAL A 69 6.01 -15.97 11.21
CA VAL A 69 5.23 -14.97 10.48
C VAL A 69 4.92 -15.50 9.08
N PRO A 70 3.67 -15.43 8.61
CA PRO A 70 3.33 -15.89 7.27
C PRO A 70 4.03 -15.05 6.20
N ARG A 71 4.53 -15.71 5.15
CA ARG A 71 5.11 -15.02 3.99
C ARG A 71 4.07 -14.20 3.26
N LYS A 72 4.41 -12.94 2.97
CA LYS A 72 3.60 -12.07 2.11
C LYS A 72 3.59 -12.59 0.68
N GLN A 73 2.40 -12.84 0.14
CA GLN A 73 2.24 -13.31 -1.23
C GLN A 73 2.59 -12.21 -2.23
N LYS A 74 3.31 -12.57 -3.31
CA LYS A 74 3.63 -11.64 -4.39
C LYS A 74 2.37 -11.35 -5.21
N THR A 75 2.08 -10.08 -5.46
CA THR A 75 0.99 -9.69 -6.35
C THR A 75 1.34 -10.05 -7.80
N ARG A 76 0.59 -11.00 -8.38
CA ARG A 76 0.76 -11.39 -9.79
C ARG A 76 -0.02 -10.43 -10.68
N LYS A 77 0.69 -9.56 -11.39
CA LYS A 77 0.10 -8.53 -12.26
C LYS A 77 -0.45 -9.15 -13.56
N GLY A 78 -1.50 -8.57 -14.13
CA GLY A 78 -2.09 -9.04 -15.39
C GLY A 78 -2.77 -10.41 -15.30
N ARG A 79 -3.46 -10.70 -14.18
CA ARG A 79 -4.14 -11.98 -13.92
C ARG A 79 -5.62 -11.78 -13.61
N GLY A 80 -6.32 -11.10 -14.51
CA GLY A 80 -7.77 -10.87 -14.43
C GLY A 80 -8.18 -9.59 -13.71
N ILE A 81 -9.47 -9.25 -13.78
CA ILE A 81 -10.02 -8.00 -13.25
C ILE A 81 -10.08 -8.02 -11.71
N GLY A 82 -10.38 -9.18 -11.12
CA GLY A 82 -10.43 -9.34 -9.66
C GLY A 82 -9.09 -9.13 -8.96
N SER A 83 -7.96 -9.17 -9.67
CA SER A 83 -6.63 -9.00 -9.08
C SER A 83 -6.20 -7.54 -8.88
N SER A 84 -7.12 -6.56 -9.06
CA SER A 84 -6.97 -5.09 -9.08
C SER A 84 -5.96 -4.52 -10.09
N MET A 85 -4.85 -5.22 -10.34
CA MET A 85 -3.79 -4.94 -11.31
C MET A 85 -3.96 -5.75 -12.61
N GLY A 86 -5.20 -5.92 -13.06
CA GLY A 86 -5.55 -6.71 -14.23
C GLY A 86 -5.17 -6.04 -15.55
N LYS A 87 -5.98 -5.06 -15.98
CA LYS A 87 -5.96 -4.54 -17.35
C LYS A 87 -4.63 -3.90 -17.77
N THR A 88 -4.00 -3.13 -16.89
CA THR A 88 -2.79 -2.34 -17.21
C THR A 88 -1.56 -2.75 -16.40
N ALA A 89 -1.67 -3.77 -15.54
CA ALA A 89 -0.61 -4.18 -14.61
C ALA A 89 -0.05 -3.02 -13.74
N GLY A 90 -0.85 -1.97 -13.52
CA GLY A 90 -0.45 -0.76 -12.80
C GLY A 90 0.46 0.19 -13.58
N ARG A 91 0.61 0.02 -14.90
CA ARG A 91 1.45 0.89 -15.76
C ARG A 91 0.70 2.08 -16.36
N GLY A 92 -0.63 2.12 -16.23
CA GLY A 92 -1.48 3.13 -16.87
C GLY A 92 -1.71 2.87 -18.36
N ASN A 93 -2.12 3.91 -19.09
CA ASN A 93 -2.44 3.85 -20.52
C ASN A 93 -1.26 4.32 -21.37
N LYS A 94 -1.50 4.78 -22.62
CA LYS A 94 -0.56 5.00 -23.74
C LYS A 94 0.59 6.02 -23.50
N GLY A 95 1.32 5.95 -22.39
CA GLY A 95 2.49 6.77 -22.07
C GLY A 95 3.82 6.03 -22.25
N GLN A 96 4.93 6.77 -22.19
CA GLN A 96 6.28 6.20 -22.32
C GLN A 96 6.55 5.09 -21.30
N ARG A 97 6.18 5.30 -20.02
CA ARG A 97 6.33 4.32 -18.92
C ARG A 97 5.50 3.04 -19.07
N ALA A 98 4.44 3.08 -19.88
CA ALA A 98 3.62 1.90 -20.14
C ALA A 98 4.23 0.98 -21.20
N ARG A 99 4.96 1.57 -22.16
CA ARG A 99 5.62 0.86 -23.27
C ARG A 99 7.04 0.42 -22.90
N LYS A 100 7.82 1.33 -22.30
CA LYS A 100 9.24 1.16 -21.94
C LYS A 100 9.56 1.87 -20.61
N GLY A 101 10.80 1.77 -20.15
CA GLY A 101 11.28 2.53 -19.00
C GLY A 101 11.77 3.94 -19.37
N VAL A 102 11.81 4.82 -18.37
CA VAL A 102 12.55 6.10 -18.41
C VAL A 102 13.71 5.97 -17.43
N ARG A 103 14.87 6.56 -17.74
CA ARG A 103 16.02 6.56 -16.84
C ARG A 103 15.66 7.17 -15.48
N LEU A 104 16.06 6.51 -14.40
CA LEU A 104 15.92 7.04 -13.04
C LEU A 104 16.69 8.37 -12.91
N GLY A 105 16.02 9.41 -12.41
CA GLY A 105 16.58 10.76 -12.31
C GLY A 105 16.51 11.60 -13.59
N PHE A 106 15.69 11.21 -14.58
CA PHE A 106 15.36 12.09 -15.71
C PHE A 106 14.30 13.14 -15.30
N GLU A 107 14.66 14.42 -15.40
CA GLU A 107 13.82 15.57 -15.02
C GLU A 107 13.11 16.22 -16.25
N GLY A 108 12.90 15.47 -17.34
CA GLY A 108 12.14 15.98 -18.50
C GLY A 108 12.91 16.89 -19.45
N GLY A 109 14.25 16.87 -19.42
CA GLY A 109 15.12 17.74 -20.22
C GLY A 109 15.73 18.89 -19.40
N GLN A 110 15.25 19.10 -18.18
CA GLN A 110 15.86 20.00 -17.22
C GLN A 110 17.26 19.50 -16.81
N THR A 111 18.19 20.43 -16.51
CA THR A 111 19.50 20.08 -15.94
C THR A 111 19.31 19.38 -14.59
N PRO A 112 19.80 18.14 -14.42
CA PRO A 112 19.48 17.38 -13.22
C PRO A 112 20.13 18.00 -11.98
N MET A 113 19.46 17.90 -10.84
CA MET A 113 19.91 18.50 -9.57
C MET A 113 21.35 18.11 -9.19
N ARG A 114 21.77 16.87 -9.45
CA ARG A 114 23.16 16.40 -9.22
C ARG A 114 24.22 17.22 -9.97
N ARG A 115 23.85 17.86 -11.09
CA ARG A 115 24.73 18.76 -11.84
C ARG A 115 24.59 20.22 -11.43
N ARG A 116 23.44 20.61 -10.88
CA ARG A 116 23.17 21.98 -10.44
C ARG A 116 23.89 22.33 -9.16
N SER A 117 23.79 21.43 -8.18
CA SER A 117 24.44 21.63 -6.89
C SER A 117 25.94 21.35 -7.02
N PRO A 118 26.82 22.23 -6.50
CA PRO A 118 28.24 21.97 -6.50
C PRO A 118 28.55 20.76 -5.62
N LYS A 119 29.59 20.00 -5.97
CA LYS A 119 30.16 19.00 -5.08
C LYS A 119 30.86 19.74 -3.95
N ARG A 120 30.52 19.43 -2.69
CA ARG A 120 31.08 20.08 -1.51
C ARG A 120 31.93 19.09 -0.72
N GLY A 121 33.14 19.52 -0.32
CA GLY A 121 34.07 18.77 0.51
C GLY A 121 34.66 17.52 -0.15
N PHE A 122 35.30 16.69 0.67
CA PHE A 122 35.80 15.37 0.32
C PHE A 122 35.49 14.40 1.46
N LYS A 123 35.41 13.10 1.15
CA LYS A 123 35.27 12.05 2.17
C LYS A 123 36.66 11.67 2.66
N ASN A 124 36.96 11.88 3.94
CA ASN A 124 38.21 11.41 4.55
C ASN A 124 38.20 9.86 4.64
N PRO A 125 39.12 9.15 3.97
CA PRO A 125 39.19 7.69 4.05
C PRO A 125 39.68 7.17 5.42
N PHE A 126 40.31 8.01 6.23
CA PHE A 126 40.93 7.63 7.52
C PHE A 126 40.14 8.11 8.74
N SER A 127 38.87 8.48 8.60
CA SER A 127 38.08 8.98 9.74
C SER A 127 37.77 7.86 10.73
N LEU A 128 38.12 8.05 12.01
CA LEU A 128 37.67 7.20 13.10
C LEU A 128 36.40 7.80 13.73
N THR A 129 35.30 7.04 13.72
CA THR A 129 34.03 7.43 14.34
C THR A 129 33.80 6.57 15.57
N PHE A 130 33.74 7.20 16.75
CA PHE A 130 33.47 6.51 18.01
C PHE A 130 32.01 6.65 18.42
N GLN A 131 31.40 5.59 18.92
CA GLN A 131 30.03 5.60 19.45
C GLN A 131 30.07 5.40 20.96
N ALA A 132 29.74 6.45 21.72
CA ALA A 132 29.59 6.37 23.17
C ALA A 132 28.10 6.42 23.52
N ASN A 133 27.61 5.37 24.16
CA ASN A 133 26.24 5.33 24.70
C ASN A 133 26.37 5.35 26.22
N ILE A 134 26.19 6.52 26.83
CA ILE A 134 26.14 6.65 28.29
C ILE A 134 24.68 6.40 28.68
N ARG A 135 24.45 5.41 29.57
CA ARG A 135 23.16 5.20 30.22
C ARG A 135 23.23 5.93 31.55
N GLU A 136 22.23 6.78 31.83
CA GLU A 136 22.03 7.40 33.14
C GLU A 136 21.82 6.36 34.24
#